data_AF-A0A959JDI4-F1
#
_entry.id   AF-A0A959JDI4-F1
#
_cell.length_a   1.000
_cell.length_b   1.000
_cell.length_c   1.000
_cell.angle_alpha   90.00
_cell.angle_beta   90.00
_cell.angle_gamma   90.00
#
_symmetry.space_group_name_H-M   'P 1'
#
loop_
_entity.id
_entity.type
_entity.pdbx_description
1 polymer ?
#
loop_
_entity_poly.entity_id
_entity_poly.type
_entity_poly.pdbx_seq_one_letter_code
_entity_poly.pdbx_strand_id
1 'polypeptide(L)' 'LREFLNNVLGPDDDITHFEYTKKNNRDAGPALVGIELKKRNDYAGLLQRMEQYQIDYQSVNNDPMLFDFLV' A
#
# COMPACT_ATOMS: atom_id res chain seq x y z
N LEU A 1 6.34 8.38 -3.06
CA LEU A 1 6.31 7.00 -3.60
C LEU A 1 7.63 6.25 -3.41
N ARG A 2 8.77 6.77 -3.89
CA ARG A 2 10.05 6.04 -3.79
C ARG A 2 10.46 5.74 -2.35
N GLU A 3 10.18 6.64 -1.41
CA GLU A 3 10.39 6.42 0.03
C GLU A 3 9.48 5.33 0.61
N PHE A 4 8.23 5.24 0.16
CA PHE A 4 7.33 4.16 0.57
C PHE A 4 7.90 2.79 0.15
N LEU A 5 8.35 2.67 -1.10
CA LEU A 5 8.91 1.43 -1.63
C LEU A 5 10.20 1.00 -0.91
N ASN A 6 11.04 1.97 -0.53
CA ASN A 6 12.33 1.68 0.07
C ASN A 6 12.30 1.54 1.60
N ASN A 7 11.41 2.28 2.27
CA ASN A 7 11.45 2.43 3.73
C ASN A 7 10.23 1.84 4.43
N VAL A 8 9.09 1.74 3.74
CA VAL A 8 7.84 1.23 4.33
C VAL A 8 7.61 -0.23 3.99
N LEU A 9 8.01 -0.70 2.81
CA LEU A 9 7.97 -2.13 2.49
C LEU A 9 9.01 -2.89 3.31
N GLY A 10 8.58 -4.00 3.90
CA GLY A 10 9.41 -4.96 4.59
C GLY A 10 10.20 -5.81 3.61
N PRO A 11 11.25 -6.51 4.08
CA PRO A 11 12.04 -7.40 3.24
C PRO A 11 11.23 -8.57 2.67
N ASP A 12 10.07 -8.86 3.27
CA ASP A 12 9.17 -9.95 2.93
C ASP A 12 7.82 -9.47 2.34
N ASP A 13 7.64 -8.16 2.17
CA ASP A 13 6.39 -7.58 1.67
C ASP A 13 6.45 -7.49 0.15
N ASP A 14 5.46 -8.07 -0.53
CA ASP A 14 5.37 -8.09 -1.99
C ASP A 14 4.30 -7.11 -2.49
N ILE A 15 4.59 -6.41 -3.60
CA ILE A 15 3.62 -5.50 -4.23
C ILE A 15 2.85 -6.29 -5.30
N THR A 16 1.56 -6.52 -5.05
CA THR A 16 0.69 -7.26 -5.99
C THR A 16 -0.04 -6.33 -6.95
N HIS A 17 -0.26 -5.08 -6.57
CA HIS A 17 -0.97 -4.12 -7.39
C HIS A 17 -0.37 -2.73 -7.25
N PHE A 18 -0.25 -2.01 -8.35
CA PHE A 18 0.20 -0.62 -8.34
C PHE A 18 -0.54 0.16 -9.43
N GLU A 19 -1.34 1.12 -9.00
CA GLU A 19 -2.04 2.04 -9.89
C GLU A 19 -1.66 3.47 -9.53
N TYR A 20 -1.28 4.26 -10.53
CA TYR A 20 -0.98 5.68 -10.35
C TYR A 20 -1.92 6.50 -11.22
N THR A 21 -2.72 7.36 -10.59
CA THR A 21 -3.60 8.27 -11.32
C THR A 21 -2.90 9.61 -11.53
N LYS A 22 -2.39 9.84 -12.74
CA LYS A 22 -1.88 11.16 -13.14
C LYS A 22 -3.06 12.09 -13.47
N LYS A 23 -3.54 12.88 -12.49
CA LYS A 23 -4.54 13.92 -12.75
C LYS A 23 -3.85 15.15 -13.38
N ASN A 24 -4.38 15.59 -14.53
CA ASN A 24 -3.85 16.71 -15.34
C ASN A 24 -3.31 17.88 -14.49
N ASN A 25 -2.07 18.30 -14.77
CA ASN A 25 -1.37 19.46 -14.21
C ASN A 25 -0.96 19.46 -12.72
N ARG A 26 -0.95 18.30 -12.04
CA ARG A 26 -0.24 18.17 -10.75
C ARG A 26 0.83 17.08 -10.85
N ASP A 27 2.09 17.46 -10.64
CA ASP A 27 3.25 16.55 -10.58
C ASP A 27 3.15 15.45 -9.49
N ALA A 28 2.18 15.56 -8.58
CA ALA A 28 1.83 14.55 -7.60
C ALA A 28 0.34 14.18 -7.72
N GLY A 29 0.08 12.89 -7.90
CA GLY A 29 -1.25 12.29 -7.94
C GLY A 29 -1.35 11.12 -6.95
N PRO A 30 -2.57 10.74 -6.53
CA PRO A 30 -2.75 9.59 -5.65
C PRO A 30 -2.27 8.31 -6.35
N ALA A 31 -1.65 7.44 -5.57
CA ALA A 31 -1.26 6.10 -5.99
C ALA A 31 -1.98 5.09 -5.11
N LEU A 32 -2.57 4.08 -5.74
CA LEU A 32 -3.13 2.92 -5.08
C LEU A 32 -2.09 1.80 -5.13
N VAL A 33 -1.78 1.23 -3.97
CA VAL A 33 -0.79 0.15 -3.86
C VAL A 33 -1.44 -1.02 -3.12
N GLY A 34 -1.48 -2.17 -3.77
CA GLY A 34 -1.81 -3.45 -3.16
C GLY A 34 -0.53 -4.10 -2.64
N ILE A 35 -0.48 -4.37 -1.35
CA ILE A 35 0.63 -5.06 -0.68
C ILE A 35 0.11 -6.41 -0.19
N GLU A 36 0.84 -7.47 -0.52
CA GLU A 36 0.66 -8.79 0.05
C GLU A 36 1.66 -8.99 1.18
N LEU A 37 1.12 -9.30 2.37
CA LEU A 37 1.91 -9.56 3.56
C LEU A 37 2.02 -11.06 3.76
N LYS A 38 3.23 -11.60 3.87
CA LYS A 38 3.44 -13.02 4.14
C LYS A 38 2.93 -13.46 5.50
N LYS A 39 2.98 -12.58 6.51
CA LYS A 39 2.45 -12.86 7.86
C LYS A 39 1.51 -11.76 8.30
N ARG A 40 0.43 -12.17 8.95
CA ARG A 40 -0.56 -11.24 9.53
C ARG A 40 0.04 -10.24 10.53
N ASN A 41 1.10 -10.63 11.24
CA ASN A 41 1.79 -9.75 12.19
C ASN A 41 2.56 -8.61 11.51
N ASP A 42 2.96 -8.76 10.25
CA ASP A 42 3.72 -7.74 9.53
C ASP A 42 2.85 -6.51 9.19
N TYR A 43 1.52 -6.67 9.20
CA TYR A 43 0.56 -5.57 8.99
C TYR A 43 0.73 -4.46 10.04
N ALA A 44 0.93 -4.84 11.31
CA ALA A 44 1.15 -3.87 12.38
C ALA A 44 2.48 -3.11 12.18
N GLY A 45 3.54 -3.82 11.74
CA GLY A 45 4.83 -3.21 11.42
C GLY A 45 4.78 -2.29 10.20
N LEU A 46 3.98 -2.64 9.19
CA LEU A 46 3.71 -1.79 8.04
C LEU A 46 3.02 -0.48 8.46
N LEU A 47 1.95 -0.57 9.26
CA LEU A 47 1.23 0.61 9.78
C LEU A 47 2.14 1.51 10.62
N GLN A 48 2.97 0.92 11.48
CA GLN A 48 3.92 1.68 12.29
C GLN A 48 4.94 2.43 11.43
N ARG A 49 5.42 1.81 10.34
CA ARG A 49 6.31 2.46 9.38
C ARG A 49 5.58 3.56 8.61
N MET A 50 4.35 3.34 8.17
CA MET A 50 3.52 4.38 7.54
C MET A 50 3.39 5.62 8.43
N GLU A 51 3.12 5.44 9.73
CA GLU A 51 3.06 6.56 10.69
C GLU A 51 4.43 7.21 10.90
N GLN A 52 5.49 6.41 11.03
CA GLN A 52 6.85 6.92 11.24
C GLN A 52 7.35 7.78 10.06
N TYR A 53 7.01 7.40 8.83
CA TYR A 53 7.35 8.13 7.61
C TYR A 53 6.28 9.16 7.21
N GLN A 54 5.27 9.38 8.06
CA GLN A 54 4.15 10.31 7.84
C GLN A 54 3.52 10.17 6.45
N ILE A 55 3.36 8.93 5.99
CA ILE A 55 2.76 8.64 4.69
C ILE A 55 1.25 8.63 4.86
N ASP A 56 0.56 9.52 4.14
CA ASP A 56 -0.90 9.47 4.05
C ASP A 56 -1.33 8.19 3.33
N TYR A 57 -2.08 7.34 4.03
CA TYR A 57 -2.66 6.13 3.47
C TYR A 57 -4.14 6.03 3.83
N GLN A 58 -4.89 5.33 2.99
CA GLN A 58 -6.27 4.96 3.27
C GLN A 58 -6.40 3.46 3.04
N SER A 59 -6.80 2.71 4.07
CA SER A 59 -7.02 1.28 3.96
C SER A 59 -8.25 1.02 3.08
N VAL A 60 -8.03 0.44 1.90
CA VAL A 60 -9.09 -0.01 0.96
C VAL A 60 -9.72 -1.33 1.42
N ASN A 61 -9.09 -2.04 2.36
CA ASN A 61 -9.47 -3.37 2.86
C ASN A 61 -10.79 -3.44 3.67
N ASN A 62 -11.65 -2.41 3.62
CA ASN A 62 -12.94 -2.42 4.31
C ASN A 62 -14.08 -2.95 3.42
N ASP A 63 -13.78 -3.46 2.22
CA ASP A 63 -14.73 -4.16 1.36
C ASP A 63 -14.32 -5.63 1.20
N PRO A 64 -14.89 -6.54 2.01
CA PRO A 64 -14.68 -7.98 1.92
C PRO A 64 -15.07 -8.57 0.55
N MET A 65 -15.80 -7.83 -0.29
CA MET A 65 -16.34 -8.30 -1.57
C MET A 65 -15.30 -8.55 -2.66
N LEU A 66 -14.05 -8.09 -2.49
CA LEU A 66 -12.98 -8.33 -3.48
C LEU A 66 -12.26 -9.68 -3.30
N PHE A 67 -12.43 -10.35 -2.16
CA PHE A 67 -11.86 -11.68 -1.93
C PHE A 67 -12.61 -12.80 -2.67
N ASP A 68 -13.88 -12.59 -3.03
CA ASP A 68 -14.71 -13.59 -3.71
C ASP A 68 -14.41 -13.73 -5.22
N PHE A 69 -13.51 -12.91 -5.79
CA PHE A 69 -13.18 -12.95 -7.23
C PHE A 69 -11.84 -13.62 -7.57
N LEU A 70 -11.07 -14.08 -6.59
CA LEU A 70 -9.89 -14.92 -6.82
C LEU A 70 -10.33 -16.39 -6.93
N VAL A 71 -10.69 -16.82 -8.15
CA VAL A 71 -10.82 -18.24 -8.54
C VAL A 71 -9.55 -18.72 -9.24
#